data_AF-A0A9X0CZJ1-F1
#
_entry.id   AF-A0A9X0CZJ1-F1
#
_cell.length_a   1.000
_cell.length_b   1.000
_cell.length_c   1.000
_cell.angle_alpha   90.00
_cell.angle_beta   90.00
_cell.angle_gamma   90.00
#
_symmetry.space_group_name_H-M   'P 1'
#
loop_
_entity.id
_entity.type
_entity.pdbx_description
1 polymer ?
#
loop_
_entity_poly.entity_id
_entity_poly.type
_entity_poly.pdbx_seq_one_letter_code
_entity_poly.pdbx_strand_id
1 'polypeptide(L)'
;MINIVAKRYYIENGHEMKENLLRQVIQASFPPFLLTTVAEDELLNNVKASFNASTRVQERCDSQVVKQDIVRYAAANWFREFSRTFDGFVSSGPKLPKISVRLAFNSQEC
;
A
#
# COMPACT_ATOMS: atom_id res chain seq x y z
N MET A 1 1.47 -2.98 4.83
CA MET A 1 2.63 -3.10 3.92
C MET A 1 2.82 -4.54 3.44
N ILE A 2 2.97 -5.51 4.35
CA ILE A 2 3.13 -6.95 4.04
C ILE A 2 2.16 -7.47 2.96
N ASN A 3 0.85 -7.23 3.11
CA ASN A 3 -0.15 -7.66 2.12
C ASN A 3 0.05 -7.06 0.72
N ILE A 4 0.57 -5.82 0.62
CA ILE A 4 0.85 -5.18 -0.67
C ILE A 4 2.06 -5.85 -1.33
N VAL A 5 3.10 -6.16 -0.55
CA VAL A 5 4.30 -6.85 -1.04
C VAL A 5 3.97 -8.29 -1.48
N ALA A 6 3.14 -9.00 -0.73
CA ALA A 6 2.64 -10.33 -1.12
C ALA A 6 1.88 -10.28 -2.45
N LYS A 7 0.99 -9.29 -2.62
CA LYS A 7 0.27 -9.07 -3.89
C LYS A 7 1.19 -8.67 -5.03
N ARG A 8 2.19 -7.81 -4.79
CA ARG A 8 3.22 -7.44 -5.77
C ARG A 8 3.98 -8.67 -6.24
N TYR A 9 4.45 -9.50 -5.31
CA TYR A 9 5.12 -10.77 -5.63
C TYR A 9 4.26 -11.64 -6.54
N TYR A 10 2.97 -11.82 -6.19
CA TYR A 10 2.02 -12.59 -7.00
C TYR A 10 1.85 -12.03 -8.42
N ILE A 11 1.71 -10.71 -8.54
CA ILE A 11 1.55 -10.03 -9.83
C ILE A 11 2.78 -10.24 -10.73
N GLU A 12 3.98 -10.19 -10.16
CA GLU A 12 5.24 -10.26 -10.90
C GLU A 12 5.69 -11.71 -11.19
N ASN A 13 5.42 -12.65 -10.28
CA ASN A 13 6.01 -13.98 -10.29
C ASN A 13 4.99 -15.14 -10.31
N GLY A 14 3.70 -14.84 -10.20
CA GLY A 14 2.62 -15.82 -10.22
C GLY A 14 2.36 -16.49 -8.86
N HIS A 15 1.72 -17.66 -8.91
CA HIS A 15 1.20 -18.37 -7.73
C HIS A 15 2.24 -19.29 -7.05
N GLU A 16 3.39 -19.52 -7.68
CA GLU A 16 4.46 -20.34 -7.11
C GLU A 16 5.36 -19.49 -6.20
N MET A 17 5.55 -19.93 -4.96
CA MET A 17 6.44 -19.24 -4.03
C MET A 17 7.91 -19.65 -4.25
N LYS A 18 8.73 -18.68 -4.67
CA LYS A 18 10.17 -18.80 -4.88
C LYS A 18 10.88 -17.78 -3.99
N GLU A 19 11.50 -18.29 -2.93
CA GLU A 19 12.06 -17.48 -1.85
C GLU A 19 13.11 -16.46 -2.33
N ASN A 20 13.98 -16.85 -3.27
CA ASN A 20 14.99 -15.95 -3.83
C ASN A 20 14.36 -14.75 -4.55
N LEU A 21 13.28 -14.98 -5.31
CA LEU A 21 12.53 -13.90 -5.96
C LEU A 21 11.80 -13.05 -4.92
N LEU A 22 11.26 -13.67 -3.87
CA LEU A 22 10.59 -12.91 -2.81
C LEU A 22 11.55 -11.99 -2.06
N ARG A 23 12.78 -12.43 -1.77
CA ARG A 23 13.82 -11.56 -1.18
C ARG A 23 14.10 -10.36 -2.06
N GLN A 24 14.24 -10.55 -3.38
CA GLN A 24 14.42 -9.44 -4.32
C GLN A 24 13.24 -8.46 -4.28
N VAL A 25 12.01 -8.95 -4.24
CA VAL A 25 10.80 -8.10 -4.13
C VAL A 25 10.77 -7.34 -2.80
N ILE A 26 11.17 -7.97 -1.69
CA ILE A 26 11.27 -7.32 -0.37
C ILE A 26 12.33 -6.22 -0.41
N GLN A 27 13.54 -6.51 -0.88
CA GLN A 27 14.62 -5.54 -0.99
C GLN A 27 14.25 -4.35 -1.88
N ALA A 28 13.48 -4.58 -2.95
CA ALA A 28 12.96 -3.53 -3.82
C ALA A 28 11.70 -2.81 -3.29
N SER A 29 11.12 -3.25 -2.18
CA SER A 29 9.89 -2.67 -1.60
C SER A 29 10.12 -1.91 -0.29
N PHE A 30 11.24 -2.13 0.38
CA PHE A 30 11.57 -1.49 1.66
C PHE A 30 12.87 -0.68 1.56
N PRO A 31 12.96 0.47 2.26
CA PRO A 31 14.19 1.22 2.38
C PRO A 31 15.35 0.37 2.97
N PRO A 32 16.58 0.50 2.46
CA PRO A 32 17.72 -0.32 2.91
C PRO A 32 18.00 -0.24 4.42
N PHE A 33 17.76 0.91 5.04
CA PHE A 33 17.97 1.10 6.48
C PHE A 33 17.02 0.26 7.37
N LEU A 34 15.92 -0.27 6.80
CA LEU A 34 15.00 -1.19 7.47
C LEU A 34 15.37 -2.67 7.25
N LEU A 35 16.36 -2.96 6.41
CA LEU A 35 16.70 -4.31 5.95
C LEU A 35 18.00 -4.79 6.60
N THR A 36 17.95 -5.09 7.90
CA THR A 36 18.96 -5.94 8.54
C THR A 36 18.63 -7.41 8.26
N THR A 37 19.60 -8.33 8.38
CA THR A 37 19.36 -9.77 8.13
C THR A 37 18.20 -10.33 8.96
N VAL A 38 18.15 -10.02 10.26
CA VAL A 38 17.07 -10.46 11.15
C VAL A 38 15.71 -9.91 10.70
N ALA A 39 15.67 -8.62 10.34
CA ALA A 39 14.43 -7.99 9.87
C ALA A 39 14.00 -8.52 8.50
N GLU A 40 14.93 -8.80 7.59
CA GLU A 40 14.62 -9.35 6.27
C GLU A 40 14.02 -10.75 6.36
N ASP A 41 14.57 -11.64 7.19
CA ASP A 41 14.02 -12.97 7.39
C ASP A 41 12.64 -12.94 8.07
N GLU A 42 12.41 -12.01 9.01
CA GLU A 42 11.09 -11.79 9.60
C GLU A 42 10.08 -11.28 8.55
N LEU A 43 10.47 -10.29 7.74
CA LEU A 43 9.65 -9.78 6.63
C LEU A 43 9.34 -10.88 5.62
N LEU A 44 10.33 -11.72 5.29
CA LEU A 44 10.16 -12.86 4.40
C LEU A 44 9.09 -13.82 4.90
N ASN A 45 9.15 -14.19 6.18
CA ASN A 45 8.18 -15.09 6.78
C ASN A 45 6.78 -14.48 6.83
N ASN A 46 6.68 -13.20 7.20
CA ASN A 46 5.42 -12.46 7.26
C ASN A 46 4.77 -12.32 5.85
N VAL A 47 5.56 -12.02 4.83
CA VAL A 47 5.08 -11.90 3.45
C VAL A 47 4.68 -13.27 2.89
N LYS A 48 5.44 -14.34 3.16
CA LYS A 48 5.05 -15.72 2.79
C LYS A 48 3.73 -16.13 3.43
N ALA A 49 3.55 -15.87 4.73
CA ALA A 49 2.31 -16.19 5.44
C ALA A 49 1.11 -15.45 4.82
N SER A 50 1.26 -14.16 4.53
CA SER A 50 0.26 -13.36 3.83
C SER A 50 -0.05 -13.86 2.42
N PHE A 51 0.97 -14.25 1.65
CA PHE A 51 0.82 -14.81 0.31
C PHE A 51 0.03 -16.12 0.33
N ASN A 52 0.38 -17.05 1.23
CA ASN A 52 -0.29 -18.35 1.34
C ASN A 52 -1.74 -18.23 1.84
N ALA A 53 -2.03 -17.25 2.68
CA ALA A 53 -3.37 -16.96 3.18
C ALA A 53 -4.26 -16.21 2.18
N SER A 54 -3.70 -15.69 1.09
CA SER A 54 -4.42 -14.89 0.11
C SER A 54 -5.34 -15.74 -0.75
N THR A 55 -6.65 -15.48 -0.70
CA THR A 55 -7.63 -16.14 -1.58
C THR A 55 -7.32 -15.89 -3.06
N ARG A 56 -6.83 -14.70 -3.41
CA ARG A 56 -6.41 -14.38 -4.79
C ARG A 56 -5.33 -15.31 -5.33
N VAL A 57 -4.42 -15.75 -4.45
CA VAL A 57 -3.36 -16.70 -4.79
C VAL A 57 -3.93 -18.11 -4.90
N GLN A 58 -4.73 -18.52 -3.92
CA GLN A 58 -5.36 -19.85 -3.85
C GLN A 58 -6.27 -20.11 -5.06
N GLU A 59 -7.05 -19.11 -5.47
CA GLU A 59 -7.95 -19.15 -6.62
C GLU A 59 -7.25 -18.87 -7.96
N ARG A 60 -5.94 -18.58 -7.94
CA ARG A 60 -5.15 -18.20 -9.12
C ARG A 60 -5.80 -17.08 -9.93
N CYS A 61 -6.33 -16.08 -9.23
CA CYS A 61 -6.99 -14.93 -9.83
C CYS A 61 -6.08 -14.20 -10.84
N ASP A 62 -6.68 -13.61 -11.87
CA ASP A 62 -5.95 -12.80 -12.84
C ASP A 62 -5.18 -11.65 -12.16
N SER A 63 -3.95 -11.42 -12.59
CA SER A 63 -3.07 -10.36 -12.06
C SER A 63 -3.72 -8.97 -12.08
N GLN A 64 -4.57 -8.67 -13.06
CA GLN A 64 -5.30 -7.41 -13.18
C GLN A 64 -6.30 -7.23 -12.03
N VAL A 65 -6.98 -8.30 -11.60
CA VAL A 65 -7.88 -8.26 -10.45
C VAL A 65 -7.09 -7.92 -9.18
N VAL A 66 -5.90 -8.51 -9.02
CA VAL A 66 -5.04 -8.24 -7.86
C VAL A 66 -4.50 -6.81 -7.89
N LYS A 67 -4.15 -6.27 -9.07
CA LYS A 67 -3.78 -4.86 -9.24
C LYS A 67 -4.93 -3.93 -8.84
N GLN A 68 -6.16 -4.23 -9.28
CA GLN A 68 -7.34 -3.45 -8.88
C GLN A 68 -7.53 -3.47 -7.35
N ASP A 69 -7.29 -4.59 -6.69
CA ASP A 69 -7.39 -4.66 -5.23
C ASP A 69 -6.35 -3.78 -4.53
N ILE A 70 -5.14 -3.64 -5.09
CA ILE A 70 -4.13 -2.69 -4.58
C ILE A 70 -4.63 -1.26 -4.76
N VAL A 71 -5.16 -0.92 -5.95
CA VAL A 71 -5.69 0.42 -6.24
C VAL A 71 -6.85 0.77 -5.30
N ARG A 72 -7.81 -0.14 -5.09
CA ARG A 72 -8.92 0.05 -4.15
C ARG A 72 -8.43 0.25 -2.72
N TYR A 73 -7.47 -0.57 -2.28
CA TYR A 73 -6.86 -0.40 -0.96
C TYR A 73 -6.18 0.96 -0.82
N ALA A 74 -5.39 1.38 -1.81
CA ALA A 74 -4.71 2.66 -1.81
C ALA A 74 -5.70 3.83 -1.75
N ALA A 75 -6.74 3.81 -2.59
CA ALA A 75 -7.78 4.84 -2.61
C ALA A 75 -8.48 4.99 -1.25
N ALA A 76 -8.73 3.88 -0.54
CA ALA A 76 -9.38 3.89 0.77
C ALA A 76 -8.46 4.35 1.90
N ASN A 77 -7.16 4.04 1.84
CA ASN A 77 -6.24 4.27 2.97
C ASN A 77 -5.39 5.54 2.82
N TRP A 78 -5.20 6.06 1.61
CA TRP A 78 -4.30 7.18 1.30
C TRP A 78 -5.03 8.35 0.63
N PHE A 79 -6.34 8.50 0.88
CA PHE A 79 -7.15 9.57 0.29
C PHE A 79 -6.57 10.98 0.52
N ARG A 80 -5.94 11.24 1.67
CA ARG A 80 -5.27 12.50 1.96
C ARG A 80 -4.09 12.74 1.02
N GLU A 81 -3.27 11.73 0.80
CA GLU A 81 -2.12 11.81 -0.12
C GLU A 81 -2.56 11.97 -1.58
N PHE A 82 -3.75 11.45 -1.92
CA PHE A 82 -4.37 11.61 -3.23
C PHE A 82 -5.29 12.85 -3.33
N SER A 83 -5.20 13.78 -2.38
CA SER A 83 -5.97 15.02 -2.42
C SER A 83 -5.28 16.08 -3.27
N ARG A 84 -6.06 16.84 -4.04
CA ARG A 84 -5.61 18.13 -4.55
C ARG A 84 -5.66 19.15 -3.41
N THR A 85 -4.53 19.79 -3.13
CA THR A 85 -4.40 20.72 -2.01
C THR A 85 -4.31 22.18 -2.45
N PHE A 86 -4.89 23.07 -1.66
CA PHE A 86 -4.86 24.51 -1.86
C PHE A 86 -4.63 25.22 -0.53
N ASP A 87 -3.78 26.22 -0.51
CA ASP A 87 -3.65 27.09 0.65
C ASP A 87 -4.69 28.23 0.57
N GLY A 88 -5.26 28.61 1.72
CA GLY A 88 -6.31 29.61 1.79
C GLY A 88 -6.40 30.30 3.15
N PHE A 89 -7.25 31.33 3.23
CA PHE A 89 -7.51 32.09 4.44
C PHE A 89 -9.01 32.18 4.70
N VAL A 90 -9.41 31.95 5.95
CA VAL A 90 -10.80 32.00 6.39
C VAL A 90 -11.17 33.45 6.69
N SER A 91 -12.06 34.04 5.90
CA SER A 91 -12.54 35.41 6.11
C SER A 91 -13.77 35.48 7.04
N SER A 92 -14.62 34.45 7.00
CA SER A 92 -15.87 34.36 7.77
C SER A 92 -16.35 32.91 7.87
N GLY A 93 -17.31 32.64 8.75
CA GLY A 93 -17.88 31.30 8.98
C GLY A 93 -17.62 30.76 10.38
N PRO A 94 -17.90 29.47 10.63
CA PRO A 94 -17.62 28.82 11.90
C PRO A 94 -16.14 28.97 12.30
N LYS A 95 -15.88 29.15 13.59
CA LYS A 95 -14.50 29.30 14.07
C LYS A 95 -13.69 28.04 13.80
N LEU A 96 -12.68 28.18 12.95
CA LEU A 96 -11.62 27.19 12.77
C LEU A 96 -10.43 27.50 13.71
N PRO A 97 -9.62 26.50 14.09
CA PRO A 97 -8.45 26.72 14.96
C PRO A 97 -7.39 27.66 14.40
N LYS A 98 -7.34 27.83 13.07
CA LYS A 98 -6.40 28.70 12.35
C LYS A 98 -7.11 29.42 11.20
N ILE A 99 -6.68 30.65 10.94
CA ILE A 99 -7.18 31.47 9.81
C ILE A 99 -6.54 31.01 8.50
N SER A 100 -5.24 30.74 8.49
CA SER A 100 -4.57 30.12 7.34
C SER A 100 -4.80 28.62 7.38
N VAL A 101 -5.32 28.08 6.28
CA VAL A 101 -5.75 26.69 6.16
C VAL A 101 -5.23 26.08 4.88
N ARG A 102 -5.08 24.75 4.88
CA ARG A 102 -4.87 23.96 3.67
C ARG A 102 -6.12 23.13 3.40
N LEU A 103 -6.79 23.43 2.29
CA LEU A 103 -7.93 22.70 1.78
C LEU A 103 -7.43 21.47 1.03
N ALA A 104 -8.05 20.33 1.25
CA ALA A 104 -7.72 19.08 0.59
C ALA A 104 -9.00 18.50 -0.04
N PHE A 105 -9.03 18.42 -1.37
CA PHE A 105 -10.16 17.89 -2.13
C PHE A 105 -9.80 16.49 -2.64
N ASN A 106 -10.65 15.51 -2.37
CA ASN A 106 -10.49 14.13 -2.84
C ASN A 106 -11.86 13.49 -3.06
N SER A 107 -11.85 12.23 -3.48
CA SER A 107 -13.06 11.46 -3.82
C SER A 107 -13.69 10.72 -2.64
N GLN A 108 -13.18 10.87 -1.41
CA GLN A 108 -13.95 10.39 -0.26
C GLN A 108 -15.18 11.28 -0.14
N GLU A 109 -16.36 10.67 -0.09
CA GLU A 109 -17.60 11.41 0.10
C GLU A 109 -17.55 12.21 1.40
N CYS A 110 -18.07 13.44 1.35
CA CYS A 110 -18.40 14.22 2.54
C CYS A 110 -19.51 13.54 3.34
#